data_AF-A0A1I5WVZ0-F1
#
_entry.id   AF-A0A1I5WVZ0-F1
#
_cell.length_a   1.000
_cell.length_b   1.000
_cell.length_c   1.000
_cell.angle_alpha   90.00
_cell.angle_beta   90.00
_cell.angle_gamma   90.00
#
_symmetry.space_group_name_H-M   'P 1'
#
loop_
_entity.id
_entity.type
_entity.pdbx_description
1 polymer ?
#
loop_
_entity_poly.entity_id
_entity_poly.type
_entity_poly.pdbx_seq_one_letter_code
_entity_poly.pdbx_strand_id
1 'polypeptide(L)'
;MKRPEEVQRNLQPVVELRAEGASFAYSVRAPRSKGVIPPSSYKNSGFVTLPECLRDVAKALGVDFKRIYVRLDGHCVGERDIVELRVAPEKVAAELKTECDALNALHIKPAAISAQKKSGPVAAE
;
A
#
# COMPACT_ATOMS: atom_id res chain seq x y z
N MET A 1 11.62 29.30 -8.20
CA MET A 1 11.76 28.51 -6.94
C MET A 1 10.36 28.18 -6.48
N LYS A 2 9.98 26.90 -6.38
CA LYS A 2 8.63 26.51 -5.90
C LYS A 2 8.59 26.71 -4.38
N ARG A 3 7.53 27.33 -3.86
CA ARG A 3 7.33 27.47 -2.41
C ARG A 3 7.34 26.08 -1.77
N PRO A 4 7.90 25.90 -0.55
CA PRO A 4 7.92 24.60 0.13
C PRO A 4 6.50 24.01 0.29
N GLU A 5 5.48 24.86 0.43
CA GLU A 5 4.07 24.49 0.46
C GLU A 5 3.56 23.91 -0.87
N GLU A 6 4.06 24.42 -2.01
CA GLU A 6 3.76 23.87 -3.35
C GLU A 6 4.50 22.55 -3.61
N VAL A 7 5.66 22.33 -2.96
CA VAL A 7 6.39 21.06 -3.02
C VAL A 7 5.72 20.01 -2.13
N GLN A 8 5.20 20.39 -0.96
CA GLN A 8 4.40 19.50 -0.10
C GLN A 8 3.10 19.06 -0.78
N ARG A 9 2.47 19.94 -1.58
CA ARG A 9 1.31 19.58 -2.43
C ARG A 9 1.64 18.59 -3.56
N ASN A 10 2.92 18.41 -3.88
CA ASN A 10 3.37 17.49 -4.93
C ASN A 10 3.82 16.12 -4.39
N LEU A 11 3.86 15.92 -3.06
CA LEU A 11 4.21 14.65 -2.47
C LEU A 11 2.93 13.85 -2.20
N GLN A 12 2.65 12.93 -3.12
CA GLN A 12 1.48 12.04 -3.02
C GLN A 12 1.66 11.09 -1.84
N PRO A 13 0.70 11.02 -0.90
CA PRO A 13 0.78 10.10 0.20
C PRO A 13 0.58 8.67 -0.30
N VAL A 14 1.25 7.74 0.37
CA VAL A 14 1.16 6.32 0.09
C VAL A 14 0.24 5.68 1.10
N VAL A 15 -0.87 5.11 0.65
CA VAL A 15 -1.84 4.37 1.46
C VAL A 15 -1.59 2.89 1.29
N GLU A 16 -1.21 2.23 2.37
CA GLU A 16 -1.05 0.78 2.43
C GLU A 16 -2.27 0.15 3.06
N LEU A 17 -3.02 -0.60 2.27
CA LEU A 17 -4.18 -1.39 2.66
C LEU A 17 -3.73 -2.84 2.93
N ARG A 18 -4.21 -3.42 4.03
CA ARG A 18 -3.93 -4.82 4.40
C ARG A 18 -5.17 -5.45 5.00
N ALA A 19 -5.37 -6.74 4.72
CA ALA A 19 -6.32 -7.57 5.46
C ALA A 19 -5.67 -8.04 6.78
N GLU A 20 -6.31 -7.77 7.91
CA GLU A 20 -5.92 -8.23 9.25
C GLU A 20 -6.98 -9.24 9.73
N GLY A 21 -6.90 -10.47 9.21
CA GLY A 21 -7.87 -11.52 9.49
C GLY A 21 -9.23 -11.25 8.84
N ALA A 22 -10.28 -11.04 9.66
CA ALA A 22 -11.64 -10.75 9.19
C ALA A 22 -11.90 -9.25 8.93
N SER A 23 -10.92 -8.39 9.21
CA SER A 23 -11.04 -6.94 9.07
C SER A 23 -9.97 -6.38 8.15
N PHE A 24 -10.14 -5.14 7.72
CA PHE A 24 -9.17 -4.39 6.95
C PHE A 24 -8.55 -3.28 7.80
N ALA A 25 -7.32 -2.95 7.46
CA ALA A 25 -6.58 -1.83 8.00
C ALA A 25 -5.89 -1.05 6.89
N TYR A 26 -5.67 0.24 7.12
CA TYR A 26 -4.83 1.06 6.28
C TYR A 26 -3.78 1.82 7.09
N SER A 27 -2.67 2.13 6.44
CA SER A 27 -1.63 3.01 6.98
C SER A 27 -1.25 4.04 5.93
N VAL A 28 -1.01 5.27 6.37
CA VAL A 28 -0.56 6.35 5.49
C VAL A 28 0.91 6.63 5.76
N ARG A 29 1.69 6.69 4.69
CA ARG A 29 3.11 7.02 4.71
C ARG A 29 3.40 8.20 3.81
N ALA A 30 4.43 8.95 4.19
CA ALA A 30 5.06 9.86 3.26
C ALA A 30 5.67 9.08 2.07
N PRO A 31 5.75 9.69 0.87
CA PRO A 31 6.46 9.09 -0.24
C PRO A 31 7.95 8.88 0.10
N ARG A 32 8.57 7.88 -0.55
CA ARG A 32 9.98 7.55 -0.31
C ARG A 32 10.85 8.75 -0.65
N SER A 33 11.72 9.13 0.28
CA SER A 33 12.76 10.12 0.03
C SER A 33 14.11 9.42 0.10
N LYS A 34 14.91 9.54 -0.97
CA LYS A 34 16.28 8.97 -1.07
C LYS A 34 16.37 7.47 -0.75
N GLY A 35 15.38 6.68 -1.17
CA GLY A 35 15.38 5.22 -1.00
C GLY A 35 14.99 4.70 0.40
N VAL A 36 14.74 5.60 1.36
CA VAL A 36 14.27 5.22 2.70
C VAL A 36 12.75 5.11 2.70
N ILE A 37 12.23 4.03 3.29
CA ILE A 37 10.79 3.87 3.55
C ILE A 37 10.47 4.55 4.88
N PRO A 38 9.75 5.68 4.89
CA PRO A 38 9.41 6.34 6.14
C PRO A 38 8.43 5.49 6.97
N PRO A 39 8.39 5.69 8.30
CA PRO A 39 7.39 5.07 9.15
C PRO A 39 5.98 5.53 8.76
N SER A 40 4.97 4.74 9.14
CA SER A 40 3.57 5.15 9.01
C SER A 40 3.29 6.36 9.89
N SER A 41 2.87 7.46 9.28
CA SER A 41 2.43 8.66 9.99
C SER A 41 1.04 8.48 10.59
N TYR A 42 0.25 7.57 10.03
CA TYR A 42 -1.10 7.27 10.49
C TYR A 42 -1.43 5.80 10.23
N LYS A 43 -2.18 5.18 11.13
CA LYS A 43 -2.70 3.82 10.97
C LYS A 43 -4.13 3.80 11.50
N ASN A 44 -5.03 3.18 10.75
CA ASN A 44 -6.39 2.91 11.19
C ASN A 44 -6.80 1.49 10.80
N SER A 45 -7.61 0.85 11.62
CA SER A 45 -7.93 -0.58 11.51
C SER A 45 -9.31 -0.88 12.08
N GLY A 46 -9.90 -2.01 11.69
CA GLY A 46 -11.22 -2.44 12.18
C GLY A 46 -12.34 -2.25 11.16
N PHE A 47 -12.00 -2.07 9.89
CA PHE A 47 -13.00 -1.97 8.83
C PHE A 47 -13.51 -3.35 8.46
N VAL A 48 -14.83 -3.52 8.37
CA VAL A 48 -15.44 -4.81 8.02
C VAL A 48 -15.16 -5.16 6.55
N THR A 49 -15.09 -4.16 5.68
CA THR A 49 -14.88 -4.35 4.24
C THR A 49 -13.88 -3.36 3.66
N LEU A 50 -13.22 -3.77 2.57
CA LEU A 50 -12.31 -2.92 1.80
C LEU A 50 -12.94 -1.59 1.30
N PRO A 51 -14.17 -1.56 0.75
CA PRO A 51 -14.79 -0.29 0.33
C PRO A 51 -15.04 0.67 1.49
N GLU A 52 -15.37 0.18 2.69
CA GLU A 52 -15.47 1.05 3.87
C GLU A 52 -14.12 1.65 4.26
N CYS A 53 -13.07 0.83 4.22
CA CYS A 53 -11.71 1.30 4.43
C CYS A 53 -11.31 2.39 3.41
N LEU A 54 -11.66 2.22 2.12
CA LEU A 54 -11.38 3.21 1.08
C LEU A 54 -12.19 4.50 1.27
N ARG A 55 -13.45 4.42 1.71
CA ARG A 55 -14.25 5.60 2.06
C ARG A 55 -13.63 6.39 3.19
N ASP A 56 -13.15 5.71 4.23
CA ASP A 56 -12.50 6.37 5.36
C ASP A 56 -11.19 7.05 4.94
N VAL A 57 -10.37 6.36 4.13
CA VAL A 57 -9.17 6.95 3.50
C VAL A 57 -9.52 8.20 2.70
N ALA A 58 -10.56 8.14 1.86
CA ALA A 58 -10.98 9.27 1.05
C ALA A 58 -11.49 10.43 1.90
N LYS A 59 -12.14 10.15 3.04
CA LYS A 59 -12.58 11.17 4.00
C LYS A 59 -11.41 11.80 4.74
N ALA A 60 -10.44 10.99 5.16
CA ALA A 60 -9.26 11.44 5.91
C ALA A 60 -8.29 12.25 5.03
N LEU A 61 -8.09 11.86 3.77
CA LEU A 61 -7.10 12.48 2.88
C LEU A 61 -7.71 13.44 1.85
N GLY A 62 -9.02 13.39 1.62
CA GLY A 62 -9.70 14.20 0.58
C GLY A 62 -9.78 15.69 0.84
N VAL A 63 -9.36 16.16 2.03
CA VAL A 63 -9.25 17.60 2.33
C VAL A 63 -7.96 18.18 1.76
N ASP A 64 -6.85 17.45 1.87
CA ASP A 64 -5.51 17.94 1.57
C ASP A 64 -4.96 17.41 0.23
N PHE A 65 -5.44 16.24 -0.22
CA PHE A 65 -4.90 15.54 -1.37
C PHE A 65 -5.98 15.28 -2.42
N LYS A 66 -5.59 15.35 -3.70
CA LYS A 66 -6.47 14.97 -4.83
C LYS A 66 -6.27 13.51 -5.23
N ARG A 67 -5.02 13.04 -5.18
CA ARG A 67 -4.61 11.71 -5.64
C ARG A 67 -3.70 11.07 -4.61
N ILE A 68 -3.82 9.76 -4.46
CA ILE A 68 -3.04 8.95 -3.52
C ILE A 68 -2.43 7.76 -4.24
N TYR A 69 -1.30 7.30 -3.75
CA TYR A 69 -0.71 6.05 -4.22
C TYR A 69 -1.19 4.92 -3.33
N VAL A 70 -1.74 3.86 -3.91
CA VAL A 70 -2.33 2.75 -3.15
C VAL A 70 -1.44 1.52 -3.25
N ARG A 71 -1.25 0.85 -2.10
CA ARG A 71 -0.62 -0.46 -2.01
C ARG A 71 -1.59 -1.41 -1.32
N LEU A 72 -1.84 -2.58 -1.89
CA LEU A 72 -2.68 -3.61 -1.30
C LEU A 72 -1.82 -4.83 -0.97
N ASP A 73 -1.82 -5.24 0.30
CA ASP A 73 -1.02 -6.36 0.82
C ASP A 73 0.49 -6.27 0.51
N GLY A 74 1.02 -5.04 0.41
CA GLY A 74 2.42 -4.78 0.05
C GLY A 74 2.69 -4.68 -1.46
N HIS A 75 1.71 -4.97 -2.31
CA HIS A 75 1.77 -4.77 -3.75
C HIS A 75 1.39 -3.35 -4.15
N CYS A 76 2.16 -2.74 -5.04
CA CYS A 76 1.82 -1.42 -5.58
C CYS A 76 0.73 -1.58 -6.65
N VAL A 77 -0.47 -1.08 -6.37
CA VAL A 77 -1.65 -1.15 -7.24
C VAL A 77 -1.92 0.20 -7.93
N GLY A 78 -0.91 1.08 -7.93
CA GLY A 78 -0.92 2.32 -8.69
C GLY A 78 -1.55 3.51 -7.96
N GLU A 79 -1.74 4.57 -8.73
CA GLU A 79 -2.29 5.85 -8.26
C GLU A 79 -3.81 5.87 -8.45
N ARG A 80 -4.55 6.34 -7.43
CA ARG A 80 -6.01 6.47 -7.47
C ARG A 80 -6.46 7.85 -7.02
N ASP A 81 -7.54 8.33 -7.63
CA ASP A 81 -8.13 9.61 -7.30
C ASP A 81 -9.04 9.50 -6.08
N ILE A 82 -8.93 10.45 -5.14
CA ILE A 82 -9.70 10.41 -3.90
C ILE A 82 -11.20 10.58 -4.17
N VAL A 83 -11.57 11.31 -5.23
CA VAL A 83 -12.97 11.46 -5.62
C VAL A 83 -13.56 10.11 -6.03
N GLU A 84 -12.81 9.28 -6.76
CA GLU A 84 -13.27 7.95 -7.15
C GLU A 84 -13.45 7.02 -5.96
N LEU A 85 -12.54 7.06 -4.98
CA LEU A 85 -12.69 6.31 -3.73
C LEU A 85 -13.93 6.74 -2.95
N ARG A 86 -14.36 8.00 -3.05
CA ARG A 86 -15.55 8.52 -2.38
C ARG A 86 -16.84 8.17 -3.12
N VAL A 87 -16.84 8.30 -4.45
CA VAL A 87 -18.03 8.14 -5.30
C VAL A 87 -18.32 6.67 -5.58
N ALA A 88 -17.31 5.86 -5.88
CA ALA A 88 -17.46 4.46 -6.27
C ALA A 88 -16.46 3.54 -5.54
N PRO A 89 -16.46 3.50 -4.20
CA PRO A 89 -15.52 2.68 -3.41
C PRO A 89 -15.59 1.20 -3.74
N GLU A 90 -16.78 0.68 -4.10
CA GLU A 90 -16.98 -0.73 -4.44
C GLU A 90 -16.29 -1.10 -5.75
N LYS A 91 -16.39 -0.24 -6.77
CA LYS A 91 -15.72 -0.42 -8.05
C LYS A 91 -14.20 -0.38 -7.86
N VAL A 92 -13.70 0.64 -7.15
CA VAL A 92 -12.28 0.76 -6.85
C VAL A 92 -11.79 -0.45 -6.05
N ALA A 93 -12.52 -0.89 -5.03
CA ALA A 93 -12.17 -2.09 -4.26
C ALA A 93 -12.08 -3.35 -5.14
N ALA A 94 -13.01 -3.54 -6.07
CA ALA A 94 -12.99 -4.66 -7.01
C ALA A 94 -11.79 -4.60 -7.97
N GLU A 95 -11.48 -3.42 -8.50
CA GLU A 95 -10.29 -3.20 -9.35
C GLU A 95 -9.00 -3.47 -8.59
N LEU A 96 -8.83 -2.88 -7.40
CA LEU A 96 -7.65 -3.09 -6.55
C LEU A 96 -7.48 -4.55 -6.17
N LYS A 97 -8.57 -5.26 -5.87
CA LYS A 97 -8.53 -6.69 -5.58
C LYS A 97 -8.12 -7.50 -6.80
N THR A 98 -8.61 -7.15 -7.99
CA THR A 98 -8.24 -7.81 -9.25
C THR A 98 -6.77 -7.57 -9.59
N GLU A 99 -6.28 -6.34 -9.45
CA GLU A 99 -4.86 -6.03 -9.66
C GLU A 99 -3.97 -6.74 -8.64
N CYS A 100 -4.35 -6.75 -7.37
CA CYS A 100 -3.61 -7.48 -6.34
C CYS A 100 -3.63 -8.98 -6.56
N ASP A 101 -4.75 -9.57 -6.97
CA ASP A 101 -4.86 -10.99 -7.32
C ASP A 101 -3.97 -11.33 -8.51
N ALA A 102 -3.97 -10.50 -9.57
CA ALA A 102 -3.08 -10.65 -10.71
C ALA A 102 -1.59 -10.54 -10.29
N LEU A 103 -1.24 -9.56 -9.46
CA LEU A 103 0.13 -9.40 -8.94
C LEU A 103 0.55 -10.55 -8.02
N ASN A 104 -0.38 -11.11 -7.26
CA ASN A 104 -0.15 -12.28 -6.44
C ASN A 104 0.04 -13.52 -7.32
N ALA A 105 -0.84 -13.76 -8.30
CA ALA A 105 -0.72 -14.86 -9.27
C ALA A 105 0.60 -14.82 -10.06
N LEU A 106 1.11 -13.64 -10.37
CA LEU A 106 2.44 -13.47 -10.99
C LEU A 106 3.60 -13.78 -10.04
N HIS A 107 3.45 -13.55 -8.73
CA HIS A 107 4.41 -13.93 -7.69
C HIS A 107 4.30 -15.40 -7.24
N ILE A 108 3.17 -16.07 -7.51
CA ILE A 108 3.00 -17.54 -7.37
C ILE A 108 3.64 -18.28 -8.56
N LYS A 109 4.55 -17.65 -9.33
CA LYS A 109 5.62 -18.43 -9.97
C LYS A 109 6.63 -18.75 -8.87
N PRO A 110 6.72 -20.00 -8.37
CA PRO A 110 7.69 -20.33 -7.36
C PRO A 110 9.07 -20.13 -7.99
N ALA A 111 9.73 -19.03 -7.64
CA ALA A 111 11.16 -19.06 -7.54
C ALA A 111 11.46 -20.16 -6.51
N ALA A 112 11.80 -21.34 -7.02
CA ALA A 112 12.53 -22.34 -6.29
C ALA A 112 13.83 -21.69 -5.80
N ILE A 113 13.74 -20.96 -4.70
CA ILE A 113 14.90 -20.49 -3.98
C ILE A 113 15.35 -21.72 -3.20
N SER A 114 16.12 -22.57 -3.91
CA SER A 114 17.00 -23.54 -3.29
C SER A 114 17.74 -22.81 -2.17
N ALA A 115 17.33 -23.10 -0.94
CA ALA A 115 18.10 -22.76 0.24
C ALA A 115 19.43 -23.49 0.11
N GLN A 116 20.43 -22.83 -0.48
CA GLN A 116 21.82 -23.23 -0.36
C GLN A 116 22.20 -23.00 1.10
N LYS A 117 21.88 -23.99 1.93
CA LYS A 117 22.41 -24.14 3.27
C LYS A 117 23.90 -24.46 3.07
N LYS A 118 24.71 -23.41 3.06
CA LYS A 118 26.17 -23.49 3.07
C LYS A 118 26.59 -24.03 4.44
N SER A 119 26.46 -25.34 4.63
CA SER A 119 27.09 -26.04 5.74
C SER A 119 28.60 -26.02 5.48
N GLY A 120 29.29 -25.04 6.05
CA GLY A 120 30.74 -25.14 6.20
C GLY A 120 31.04 -26.24 7.21
N PRO A 121 31.96 -27.17 6.94
CA PRO A 121 32.48 -28.03 7.98
C PRO A 121 33.44 -27.21 8.86
N VAL A 122 33.17 -27.22 10.17
CA VAL A 122 34.11 -26.82 11.21
C VAL A 122 34.54 -28.08 11.97
N ALA A 123 35.85 -28.16 12.20
CA ALA A 123 36.59 -28.93 13.19
C ALA A 123 36.92 -30.43 12.93
N ALA A 124 38.25 -30.65 12.90
CA ALA A 124 39.04 -31.58 13.73
C ALA A 124 38.85 -33.10 13.54
N GLU A 125 39.91 -33.77 13.08
CA GLU A 125 40.98 -34.35 13.92
C GLU A 125 42.26 -34.54 13.10
#